data_AF-A0AAX2IZ18-F1
#
_entry.id   AF-A0AAX2IZ18-F1
#
_cell.length_a   1.000
_cell.length_b   1.000
_cell.length_c   1.000
_cell.angle_alpha   90.00
_cell.angle_beta   90.00
_cell.angle_gamma   90.00
#
_symmetry.space_group_name_H-M   'P 1'
#
loop_
_entity.id
_entity.type
_entity.pdbx_description
1 polymer ?
#
loop_
_entity_poly.entity_id
_entity_poly.type
_entity_poly.pdbx_seq_one_letter_code
_entity_poly.pdbx_strand_id
1 'polypeptide(L)'
;MKISELKKMVAELNKEVSGEAHCANIINLAGNLSEIIEYFEQDEHVSPELIYKIETVIYEFWKIVSNTLPYEEWQNSIQVAPWLTLQRSLVKAGLLPTDFHHPILYQHLKEHYEKLGNSPLGIDQLLPLLIRSSRMTGYANKDPHSLDIYPHSQLNKQIEAKRPQELAKLKDILCLLRASFYLIYHYCTIEQLALIPYLIYFRNPTTDEERRSELAIFNWLTQKTADCLEFFKINEDYIDTRSLRQINELGSLRPFIPTARGDFIKLTNKEHWIYPFIQSRTNTPSSEFDLLNDTVNWIDTDFETEKVKSYQAALEFAHTVKKQASILTQRERKLVHAALYVFCLDKYIKQRKEDPRLRCTPFSLSGETKCRAAEKKQQEILGKPVKFGFFENLALNEGRLKNLTKTFETPELTY
;
A
#
# COMPACT_ATOMS: atom_id res chain seq x y z
N MET A 1 -14.22 41.06 11.09
CA MET A 1 -15.39 40.44 11.75
C MET A 1 -15.60 41.08 13.10
N LYS A 2 -16.85 41.31 13.51
CA LYS A 2 -17.18 41.74 14.88
C LYS A 2 -17.37 40.54 15.81
N ILE A 3 -17.19 40.73 17.11
CA ILE A 3 -17.40 39.67 18.11
C ILE A 3 -18.86 39.22 18.17
N SER A 4 -19.82 40.11 17.92
CA SER A 4 -21.23 39.73 17.76
C SER A 4 -21.48 38.71 16.63
N GLU A 5 -20.74 38.78 15.53
CA GLU A 5 -20.83 37.81 14.43
C GLU A 5 -20.22 36.46 14.85
N LEU A 6 -19.06 36.51 15.52
CA LEU A 6 -18.41 35.32 16.08
C LEU A 6 -19.31 34.58 17.09
N LYS A 7 -19.95 35.33 18.01
CA LYS A 7 -20.89 34.80 18.99
C LYS A 7 -22.07 34.08 18.34
N LYS A 8 -22.60 34.61 17.24
CA LYS A 8 -23.66 33.93 16.46
C LYS A 8 -23.18 32.61 15.86
N MET A 9 -22.01 32.61 15.21
CA MET A 9 -21.45 31.39 14.60
C MET A 9 -21.17 30.29 15.65
N VAL A 10 -20.66 30.67 16.83
CA VAL A 10 -20.41 29.71 17.92
C VAL A 10 -21.71 29.22 18.56
N ALA A 11 -22.74 30.07 18.67
CA ALA A 11 -24.06 29.64 19.12
C ALA A 11 -24.72 28.64 18.14
N GLU A 12 -24.57 28.88 16.83
CA GLU A 12 -25.01 27.95 15.78
C GLU A 12 -24.29 26.60 15.90
N LEU A 13 -22.95 26.62 16.04
CA LEU A 13 -22.16 25.40 16.28
C LEU A 13 -22.68 24.63 17.50
N ASN A 14 -22.87 25.31 18.64
CA ASN A 14 -23.36 24.66 19.87
C ASN A 14 -24.75 24.06 19.70
N LYS A 15 -25.63 24.72 18.95
CA LYS A 15 -26.97 24.20 18.65
C LYS A 15 -26.91 22.92 17.81
N GLU A 16 -26.11 22.91 16.75
CA GLU A 16 -25.95 21.74 15.88
C GLU A 16 -25.27 20.57 16.63
N VAL A 17 -24.24 20.86 17.41
CA VAL A 17 -23.49 19.85 18.17
C VAL A 17 -24.24 19.35 19.42
N SER A 18 -25.24 20.07 19.93
CA SER A 18 -26.06 19.61 21.07
C SER A 18 -27.34 18.89 20.64
N GLY A 19 -27.84 19.15 19.42
CA GLY A 19 -29.10 18.59 18.91
C GLY A 19 -28.98 17.14 18.42
N GLU A 20 -27.76 16.66 18.24
CA GLU A 20 -27.43 15.36 17.68
C GLU A 20 -26.59 14.57 18.71
N ALA A 21 -26.65 13.24 18.68
CA ALA A 21 -26.01 12.34 19.67
C ALA A 21 -24.47 12.31 19.55
N HIS A 22 -23.86 13.47 19.73
CA HIS A 22 -22.43 13.70 19.59
C HIS A 22 -21.65 13.23 20.80
N CYS A 23 -20.37 12.91 20.59
CA CYS A 23 -19.45 12.56 21.66
C CYS A 23 -19.36 13.70 22.68
N ALA A 24 -19.47 13.39 23.99
CA ALA A 24 -19.45 14.38 25.07
C ALA A 24 -18.22 15.31 25.00
N ASN A 25 -17.08 14.81 24.54
CA ASN A 25 -15.88 15.63 24.37
C ASN A 25 -16.03 16.69 23.28
N ILE A 26 -16.73 16.38 22.17
CA ILE A 26 -16.97 17.34 21.07
C ILE A 26 -17.96 18.43 21.53
N ILE A 27 -18.98 18.05 22.30
CA ILE A 27 -19.93 18.99 22.92
C ILE A 27 -19.18 19.94 23.86
N ASN A 28 -18.30 19.41 24.71
CA ASN A 28 -17.50 20.23 25.62
C ASN A 28 -16.59 21.21 24.88
N LEU A 29 -15.98 20.82 23.76
CA LEU A 29 -15.16 21.73 22.96
C LEU A 29 -15.98 22.88 22.35
N ALA A 30 -17.21 22.62 21.90
CA ALA A 30 -18.10 23.66 21.42
C ALA A 30 -18.51 24.62 22.57
N GLY A 31 -18.73 24.08 23.77
CA GLY A 31 -18.96 24.85 25.00
C GLY A 31 -17.78 25.76 25.35
N ASN A 32 -16.55 25.24 25.29
CA ASN A 32 -15.33 26.00 25.54
C ASN A 32 -15.20 27.23 24.62
N LEU A 33 -15.63 27.13 23.35
CA LEU A 33 -15.66 28.29 22.46
C LEU A 33 -16.63 29.37 22.96
N SER A 34 -17.80 28.99 23.48
CA SER A 34 -18.76 29.93 24.05
C SER A 34 -18.19 30.65 25.27
N GLU A 35 -17.54 29.92 26.16
CA GLU A 35 -16.89 30.48 27.35
C GLU A 35 -15.76 31.46 26.98
N ILE A 36 -14.94 31.10 25.99
CA ILE A 36 -13.82 31.95 25.53
C ILE A 36 -14.31 33.30 25.02
N ILE A 37 -15.42 33.34 24.28
CA ILE A 37 -15.91 34.56 23.63
C ILE A 37 -16.87 35.37 24.51
N GLU A 38 -17.43 34.78 25.58
CA GLU A 38 -18.46 35.41 26.41
C GLU A 38 -18.03 36.76 26.97
N TYR A 39 -16.80 36.83 27.49
CA TYR A 39 -16.22 37.98 28.17
C TYR A 39 -15.88 39.18 27.28
N PHE A 40 -15.99 39.04 25.96
CA PHE A 40 -15.67 40.11 25.02
C PHE A 40 -16.89 40.93 24.62
N GLU A 41 -16.70 42.24 24.42
CA GLU A 41 -17.77 43.16 24.04
C GLU A 41 -18.25 42.92 22.60
N GLN A 42 -19.55 43.10 22.36
CA GLN A 42 -20.18 42.70 21.09
C GLN A 42 -19.72 43.52 19.87
N ASP A 43 -19.36 44.77 20.10
CA ASP A 43 -18.97 45.73 19.06
C ASP A 43 -17.49 45.73 18.73
N GLU A 44 -16.67 45.06 19.56
CA GLU A 44 -15.25 44.91 19.32
C GLU A 44 -14.96 44.06 18.08
N HIS A 45 -13.79 44.30 17.49
CA HIS A 45 -13.24 43.45 16.45
C HIS A 45 -12.54 42.24 17.08
N VAL A 46 -12.63 41.10 16.40
CA VAL A 46 -11.93 39.89 16.81
C VAL A 46 -10.41 40.13 16.78
N SER A 47 -9.77 40.05 17.93
CA SER A 47 -8.33 40.26 18.08
C SER A 47 -7.51 39.01 17.72
N PRO A 48 -6.23 39.14 17.36
CA PRO A 48 -5.35 38.00 17.11
C PRO A 48 -5.23 37.05 18.32
N GLU A 49 -5.24 37.60 19.53
CA GLU A 49 -5.18 36.83 20.78
C GLU A 49 -6.40 35.94 20.97
N LEU A 50 -7.59 36.44 20.61
CA LEU A 50 -8.83 35.66 20.64
C LEU A 50 -8.80 34.55 19.58
N ILE A 51 -8.29 34.83 18.38
CA ILE A 51 -8.11 33.82 17.33
C ILE A 51 -7.19 32.70 17.78
N TYR A 52 -6.06 33.00 18.40
CA TYR A 52 -5.14 31.98 18.90
C TYR A 52 -5.82 30.99 19.88
N LYS A 53 -6.70 31.50 20.75
CA LYS A 53 -7.49 30.66 21.66
C LYS A 53 -8.48 29.77 20.90
N ILE A 54 -9.14 30.32 19.88
CA ILE A 54 -10.08 29.57 19.03
C ILE A 54 -9.36 28.49 18.21
N GLU A 55 -8.20 28.82 17.64
CA GLU A 55 -7.32 27.89 16.93
C GLU A 55 -6.95 26.68 17.80
N THR A 56 -6.63 26.92 19.07
CA THR A 56 -6.31 25.86 20.04
C THR A 56 -7.48 24.90 20.23
N VAL A 57 -8.72 25.41 20.31
CA VAL A 57 -9.91 24.56 20.45
C VAL A 57 -10.19 23.77 19.16
N ILE A 58 -10.04 24.41 17.99
CA ILE A 58 -10.17 23.73 16.69
C ILE A 58 -9.09 22.64 16.53
N TYR A 59 -7.89 22.88 17.03
CA TYR A 59 -6.81 21.89 17.02
C TYR A 59 -7.17 20.66 17.85
N GLU A 60 -7.62 20.85 19.09
CA GLU A 60 -8.05 19.73 19.94
C GLU A 60 -9.26 19.00 19.36
N PHE A 61 -10.18 19.71 18.70
CA PHE A 61 -11.28 19.08 17.97
C PHE A 61 -10.77 18.09 16.91
N TRP A 62 -9.86 18.52 16.03
CA TRP A 62 -9.33 17.64 14.98
C TRP A 62 -8.51 16.48 15.51
N LYS A 63 -7.80 16.70 16.62
CA LYS A 63 -7.10 15.63 17.34
C LYS A 63 -8.07 14.59 17.91
N ILE A 64 -9.23 14.98 18.43
CA ILE A 64 -10.24 14.02 18.87
C ILE A 64 -10.83 13.28 17.69
N VAL A 65 -11.30 13.99 16.66
CA VAL A 65 -11.92 13.41 15.47
C VAL A 65 -11.01 12.40 14.80
N SER A 66 -9.72 12.73 14.65
CA SER A 66 -8.76 11.84 14.01
C SER A 66 -8.46 10.56 14.77
N ASN A 67 -8.76 10.52 16.08
CA ASN A 67 -8.63 9.32 16.91
C ASN A 67 -9.93 8.52 17.05
N THR A 68 -11.09 9.16 16.85
CA THR A 68 -12.39 8.52 17.12
C THR A 68 -13.19 8.16 15.86
N LEU A 69 -12.94 8.82 14.73
CA LEU A 69 -13.67 8.59 13.49
C LEU A 69 -12.74 8.11 12.37
N PRO A 70 -13.15 7.12 11.57
CA PRO A 70 -12.47 6.79 10.31
C PRO A 70 -12.43 7.98 9.37
N TYR A 71 -11.36 8.08 8.59
CA TYR A 71 -11.11 9.23 7.73
C TYR A 71 -12.15 9.38 6.61
N GLU A 72 -12.73 8.27 6.14
CA GLU A 72 -13.77 8.25 5.11
C GLU A 72 -15.03 8.98 5.57
N GLU A 73 -15.26 8.99 6.88
CA GLU A 73 -16.45 9.57 7.48
C GLU A 73 -16.28 11.07 7.75
N TRP A 74 -15.05 11.60 7.81
CA TRP A 74 -14.82 12.99 8.23
C TRP A 74 -15.56 14.01 7.36
N GLN A 75 -15.67 13.81 6.05
CA GLN A 75 -16.33 14.79 5.17
C GLN A 75 -17.85 14.83 5.32
N ASN A 76 -18.47 13.70 5.67
CA ASN A 76 -19.93 13.52 5.72
C ASN A 76 -20.44 13.31 7.15
N SER A 77 -19.55 13.30 8.12
CA SER A 77 -19.90 13.07 9.52
C SER A 77 -20.64 14.27 10.07
N ILE A 78 -21.79 13.98 10.67
CA ILE A 78 -22.58 14.92 11.45
C ILE A 78 -21.75 15.58 12.57
N GLN A 79 -20.72 14.90 13.09
CA GLN A 79 -19.82 15.44 14.12
C GLN A 79 -18.86 16.49 13.56
N VAL A 80 -18.55 16.44 12.27
CA VAL A 80 -17.48 17.24 11.65
C VAL A 80 -18.02 18.40 10.82
N ALA A 81 -19.17 18.22 10.18
CA ALA A 81 -19.77 19.23 9.31
C ALA A 81 -19.99 20.60 10.00
N PRO A 82 -20.52 20.68 11.24
CA PRO A 82 -20.69 21.96 11.94
C PRO A 82 -19.37 22.70 12.16
N TRP A 83 -18.32 21.96 12.54
CA TRP A 83 -16.99 22.50 12.79
C TRP A 83 -16.29 22.97 11.51
N LEU A 84 -16.50 22.26 10.39
CA LEU A 84 -16.04 22.70 9.08
C LEU A 84 -16.76 23.97 8.63
N THR A 85 -18.07 24.10 8.90
CA THR A 85 -18.84 25.32 8.60
C THR A 85 -18.30 26.51 9.37
N LEU A 86 -18.03 26.37 10.68
CA LEU A 86 -17.38 27.42 11.48
C LEU A 86 -16.03 27.82 10.87
N GLN A 87 -15.15 26.84 10.62
CA GLN A 87 -13.82 27.11 10.04
C GLN A 87 -13.91 27.83 8.70
N ARG A 88 -14.80 27.41 7.79
CA ARG A 88 -15.02 28.09 6.50
C ARG A 88 -15.47 29.53 6.68
N SER A 89 -16.32 29.81 7.67
CA SER A 89 -16.75 31.18 7.97
C SER A 89 -15.61 32.04 8.51
N LEU A 90 -14.75 31.48 9.39
CA LEU A 90 -13.55 32.16 9.89
C LEU A 90 -12.53 32.43 8.77
N VAL A 91 -12.35 31.49 7.83
CA VAL A 91 -11.51 31.67 6.64
C VAL A 91 -12.06 32.78 5.75
N LYS A 92 -13.38 32.80 5.47
CA LYS A 92 -14.02 33.87 4.70
C LYS A 92 -13.84 35.25 5.33
N ALA A 93 -13.80 35.30 6.66
CA ALA A 93 -13.56 36.52 7.42
C ALA A 93 -12.08 36.93 7.48
N GLY A 94 -11.16 36.14 6.89
CA GLY A 94 -9.72 36.39 6.91
C GLY A 94 -9.06 36.13 8.27
N LEU A 95 -9.72 35.37 9.15
CA LEU A 95 -9.28 35.12 10.53
C LEU A 95 -8.52 33.79 10.67
N LEU A 96 -8.74 32.85 9.76
CA LEU A 96 -7.98 31.60 9.67
C LEU A 96 -7.37 31.47 8.28
N PRO A 97 -6.21 30.81 8.15
CA PRO A 97 -5.70 30.42 6.85
C PRO A 97 -6.63 29.40 6.18
N THR A 98 -6.71 29.46 4.86
CA THR A 98 -7.35 28.41 4.06
C THR A 98 -6.77 27.05 4.43
N ASP A 99 -7.63 26.03 4.54
CA ASP A 99 -7.22 24.66 4.85
C ASP A 99 -6.49 24.52 6.22
N PHE A 100 -6.80 25.36 7.22
CA PHE A 100 -6.18 25.36 8.58
C PHE A 100 -6.01 23.95 9.20
N HIS A 101 -6.98 23.07 8.99
CA HIS A 101 -7.00 21.71 9.54
C HIS A 101 -6.08 20.72 8.82
N HIS A 102 -5.63 21.03 7.60
CA HIS A 102 -4.86 20.11 6.76
C HIS A 102 -3.55 19.65 7.43
N PRO A 103 -2.67 20.53 7.97
CA PRO A 103 -1.44 20.10 8.64
C PRO A 103 -1.70 19.18 9.84
N ILE A 104 -2.77 19.42 10.59
CA ILE A 104 -3.13 18.64 11.78
C ILE A 104 -3.49 17.22 11.37
N LEU A 105 -4.37 17.09 10.37
CA LEU A 105 -4.82 15.80 9.87
C LEU A 105 -3.72 15.04 9.13
N TYR A 106 -2.89 15.74 8.35
CA TYR A 106 -1.75 15.15 7.67
C TYR A 106 -0.80 14.47 8.68
N GLN A 107 -0.50 15.15 9.79
CA GLN A 107 0.37 14.59 10.83
C GLN A 107 -0.21 13.33 11.46
N HIS A 108 -1.50 13.32 11.80
CA HIS A 108 -2.16 12.14 12.37
C HIS A 108 -2.21 10.97 11.38
N LEU A 109 -2.53 11.23 10.10
CA LEU A 109 -2.54 10.22 9.05
C LEU A 109 -1.14 9.63 8.81
N LYS A 110 -0.10 10.47 8.90
CA LYS A 110 1.30 10.04 8.79
C LYS A 110 1.68 9.11 9.94
N GLU A 111 1.39 9.49 11.17
CA GLU A 111 1.65 8.64 12.34
C GLU A 111 0.89 7.31 12.27
N HIS A 112 -0.33 7.33 11.74
CA HIS A 112 -1.10 6.11 11.51
C HIS A 112 -0.45 5.23 10.44
N TYR A 113 -0.04 5.81 9.30
CA TYR A 113 0.68 5.10 8.25
C TYR A 113 1.95 4.41 8.77
N GLU A 114 2.71 5.09 9.64
CA GLU A 114 3.94 4.57 10.24
C GLU A 114 3.68 3.43 11.25
N LYS A 115 2.52 3.41 11.90
CA LYS A 115 2.11 2.34 12.84
C LYS A 115 1.60 1.07 12.16
N LEU A 116 1.02 1.19 10.95
CA LEU A 116 0.40 0.07 10.24
C LEU A 116 1.41 -0.85 9.55
N GLY A 117 2.57 -0.32 9.16
CA GLY A 117 3.58 -1.06 8.41
C GLY A 117 4.64 -1.72 9.30
N ASN A 118 5.08 -2.91 8.89
CA ASN A 118 6.32 -3.52 9.40
C ASN A 118 7.55 -3.09 8.56
N SER A 119 7.33 -2.28 7.53
CA SER A 119 8.33 -1.83 6.58
C SER A 119 8.99 -0.53 7.06
N PRO A 120 10.31 -0.38 6.87
CA PRO A 120 11.01 0.88 7.13
C PRO A 120 10.67 2.00 6.12
N LEU A 121 9.88 1.72 5.07
CA LEU A 121 9.50 2.73 4.08
C LEU A 121 8.48 3.70 4.70
N GLY A 122 8.91 4.92 4.98
CA GLY A 122 8.04 5.98 5.49
C GLY A 122 7.28 6.72 4.40
N ILE A 123 6.14 7.32 4.76
CA ILE A 123 5.38 8.16 3.83
C ILE A 123 6.19 9.35 3.31
N ASP A 124 7.06 9.91 4.15
CA ASP A 124 7.99 10.99 3.79
C ASP A 124 8.99 10.58 2.70
N GLN A 125 9.13 9.29 2.39
CA GLN A 125 9.99 8.80 1.32
C GLN A 125 9.17 8.44 0.07
N LEU A 126 7.98 7.85 0.24
CA LEU A 126 7.12 7.46 -0.89
C LEU A 126 6.42 8.66 -1.54
N LEU A 127 5.85 9.56 -0.74
CA LEU A 127 5.06 10.70 -1.25
C LEU A 127 5.87 11.65 -2.14
N PRO A 128 7.15 11.98 -1.81
CA PRO A 128 8.01 12.75 -2.71
C PRO A 128 8.19 12.13 -4.10
N LEU A 129 8.15 10.80 -4.25
CA LEU A 129 8.21 10.17 -5.57
C LEU A 129 6.98 10.50 -6.42
N LEU A 130 5.79 10.48 -5.82
CA LEU A 130 4.54 10.84 -6.50
C LEU A 130 4.54 12.33 -6.89
N ILE A 131 4.96 13.20 -5.97
CA ILE A 131 5.09 14.65 -6.20
C ILE A 131 6.09 14.93 -7.31
N ARG A 132 7.25 14.25 -7.31
CA ARG A 132 8.27 14.42 -8.34
C ARG A 132 7.78 13.91 -9.69
N SER A 133 7.10 12.77 -9.69
CA SER A 133 6.50 12.19 -10.90
C SER A 133 5.46 13.11 -11.53
N SER A 134 4.56 13.71 -10.72
CA SER A 134 3.54 14.65 -11.20
C SER A 134 4.17 15.90 -11.82
N ARG A 135 5.13 16.52 -11.12
CA ARG A 135 5.86 17.71 -11.60
C ARG A 135 6.62 17.45 -12.90
N MET A 136 7.30 16.30 -13.01
CA MET A 136 8.08 15.99 -14.21
C MET A 136 7.18 15.62 -15.39
N THR A 137 6.10 14.87 -15.16
CA THR A 137 5.14 14.50 -16.21
C THR A 137 4.37 15.73 -16.72
N GLY A 138 4.15 16.72 -15.84
CA GLY A 138 3.22 17.82 -16.04
C GLY A 138 1.87 17.47 -15.42
N TYR A 139 1.17 18.48 -14.91
CA TYR A 139 -0.05 18.28 -14.13
C TYR A 139 -1.26 17.88 -14.99
N ALA A 140 -2.17 17.15 -14.35
CA ALA A 140 -3.39 16.65 -14.95
C ALA A 140 -4.46 17.74 -15.05
N ASN A 141 -5.16 17.75 -16.19
CA ASN A 141 -6.32 18.62 -16.40
C ASN A 141 -7.48 18.27 -15.45
N LYS A 142 -8.41 19.21 -15.27
CA LYS A 142 -9.61 18.99 -14.44
C LYS A 142 -10.64 18.06 -15.09
N ASP A 143 -10.53 17.81 -16.38
CA ASP A 143 -11.48 17.01 -17.14
C ASP A 143 -11.46 15.53 -16.67
N PRO A 144 -12.58 14.95 -16.23
CA PRO A 144 -12.64 13.59 -15.71
C PRO A 144 -12.12 12.52 -16.68
N HIS A 145 -12.41 12.65 -17.98
CA HIS A 145 -11.92 11.71 -18.98
C HIS A 145 -10.40 11.77 -19.11
N SER A 146 -9.81 12.97 -19.07
CA SER A 146 -8.37 13.15 -19.09
C SER A 146 -7.66 12.57 -17.86
N LEU A 147 -8.32 12.58 -16.69
CA LEU A 147 -7.77 12.04 -15.44
C LEU A 147 -7.71 10.52 -15.44
N ASP A 148 -8.74 9.87 -15.97
CA ASP A 148 -8.78 8.40 -16.02
C ASP A 148 -7.64 7.82 -16.87
N ILE A 149 -7.19 8.57 -17.88
CA ILE A 149 -6.08 8.17 -18.77
C ILE A 149 -4.73 8.80 -18.40
N TYR A 150 -4.62 9.49 -17.26
CA TYR A 150 -3.38 10.07 -16.74
C TYR A 150 -2.67 9.10 -15.78
N PRO A 151 -1.32 9.04 -15.74
CA PRO A 151 -0.36 9.76 -16.57
C PRO A 151 -0.13 9.13 -17.96
N HIS A 152 -0.70 7.94 -18.22
CA HIS A 152 -0.41 7.12 -19.40
C HIS A 152 -0.49 7.88 -20.74
N SER A 153 -1.61 8.56 -21.01
CA SER A 153 -1.81 9.29 -22.26
C SER A 153 -0.81 10.43 -22.47
N GLN A 154 -0.39 11.09 -21.39
CA GLN A 154 0.57 12.20 -21.44
C GLN A 154 1.98 11.69 -21.69
N LEU A 155 2.36 10.57 -21.09
CA LEU A 155 3.63 9.90 -21.34
C LEU A 155 3.71 9.38 -22.77
N ASN A 156 2.65 8.74 -23.29
CA ASN A 156 2.63 8.29 -24.69
C ASN A 156 2.83 9.44 -25.67
N LYS A 157 2.16 10.58 -25.45
CA LYS A 157 2.39 11.78 -26.28
C LYS A 157 3.85 12.25 -26.24
N GLN A 158 4.50 12.21 -25.07
CA GLN A 158 5.93 12.58 -24.95
C GLN A 158 6.85 11.57 -25.66
N ILE A 159 6.56 10.27 -25.54
CA ILE A 159 7.30 9.18 -26.21
C ILE A 159 7.15 9.30 -27.73
N GLU A 160 5.92 9.46 -28.23
CA GLU A 160 5.60 9.58 -29.66
C GLU A 160 6.20 10.82 -30.30
N ALA A 161 6.30 11.92 -29.56
CA ALA A 161 6.95 13.14 -30.03
C ALA A 161 8.45 12.96 -30.31
N LYS A 162 9.09 11.90 -29.76
CA LYS A 162 10.49 11.50 -30.01
C LYS A 162 11.50 12.64 -29.94
N ARG A 163 11.29 13.59 -29.02
CA ARG A 163 12.15 14.77 -28.86
C ARG A 163 13.46 14.40 -28.18
N PRO A 164 14.63 14.47 -28.85
CA PRO A 164 15.90 14.03 -28.26
C PRO A 164 16.26 14.78 -26.96
N GLN A 165 15.93 16.07 -26.89
CA GLN A 165 16.17 16.91 -25.71
C GLN A 165 15.34 16.52 -24.48
N GLU A 166 14.21 15.82 -24.65
CA GLU A 166 13.35 15.38 -23.56
C GLU A 166 13.63 13.93 -23.13
N LEU A 167 14.50 13.20 -23.86
CA LEU A 167 14.77 11.79 -23.63
C LEU A 167 15.26 11.50 -22.20
N ALA A 168 16.21 12.30 -21.69
CA ALA A 168 16.73 12.11 -20.34
C ALA A 168 15.63 12.30 -19.28
N LYS A 169 14.82 13.35 -19.43
CA LYS A 169 13.68 13.64 -18.55
C LYS A 169 12.66 12.50 -18.58
N LEU A 170 12.39 11.93 -19.76
CA LEU A 170 11.45 10.83 -19.92
C LEU A 170 11.97 9.55 -19.23
N LYS A 171 13.26 9.24 -19.35
CA LYS A 171 13.90 8.13 -18.62
C LYS A 171 13.77 8.31 -17.10
N ASP A 172 13.99 9.53 -16.61
CA ASP A 172 13.83 9.86 -15.20
C ASP A 172 12.38 9.67 -14.72
N ILE A 173 11.39 10.11 -15.50
CA ILE A 173 9.97 9.92 -15.17
C ILE A 173 9.62 8.43 -15.11
N LEU A 174 10.02 7.65 -16.11
CA LEU A 174 9.72 6.22 -16.13
C LEU A 174 10.42 5.46 -14.99
N CYS A 175 11.65 5.86 -14.63
CA CYS A 175 12.34 5.31 -13.48
C CYS A 175 11.61 5.64 -12.16
N LEU A 176 11.16 6.88 -11.98
CA LEU A 176 10.38 7.32 -10.82
C LEU A 176 9.07 6.54 -10.67
N LEU A 177 8.30 6.42 -11.75
CA LEU A 177 7.02 5.71 -11.75
C LEU A 177 7.21 4.22 -11.47
N ARG A 178 8.20 3.58 -12.12
CA ARG A 178 8.51 2.16 -11.91
C ARG A 178 9.04 1.90 -10.50
N ALA A 179 9.83 2.83 -9.94
CA ALA A 179 10.31 2.73 -8.57
C ALA A 179 9.16 2.87 -7.57
N SER A 180 8.27 3.84 -7.78
CA SER A 180 7.06 4.03 -6.97
C SER A 180 6.19 2.77 -7.00
N PHE A 181 5.96 2.21 -8.20
CA PHE A 181 5.25 0.96 -8.39
C PHE A 181 5.90 -0.19 -7.59
N TYR A 182 7.20 -0.40 -7.78
CA TYR A 182 7.93 -1.43 -7.05
C TYR A 182 7.80 -1.27 -5.53
N LEU A 183 7.98 -0.05 -5.01
CA LEU A 183 7.89 0.22 -3.57
C LEU A 183 6.49 -0.04 -3.00
N ILE A 184 5.45 0.36 -3.72
CA ILE A 184 4.04 0.09 -3.36
C ILE A 184 3.82 -1.42 -3.15
N TYR A 185 4.26 -2.24 -4.09
CA TYR A 185 3.97 -3.69 -4.09
C TYR A 185 4.99 -4.55 -3.33
N HIS A 186 6.04 -3.96 -2.79
CA HIS A 186 7.05 -4.69 -2.00
C HIS A 186 7.15 -4.22 -0.54
N TYR A 187 6.64 -3.02 -0.23
CA TYR A 187 6.86 -2.40 1.07
C TYR A 187 5.63 -1.75 1.72
N CYS A 188 4.51 -1.60 1.00
CA CYS A 188 3.29 -1.00 1.57
C CYS A 188 2.21 -2.06 1.81
N THR A 189 1.61 -2.06 3.00
CA THR A 189 0.43 -2.89 3.29
C THR A 189 -0.83 -2.30 2.65
N ILE A 190 -1.91 -3.08 2.58
CA ILE A 190 -3.20 -2.61 2.03
C ILE A 190 -3.72 -1.40 2.83
N GLU A 191 -3.61 -1.47 4.15
CA GLU A 191 -4.06 -0.45 5.08
C GLU A 191 -3.24 0.84 4.89
N GLN A 192 -1.92 0.72 4.68
CA GLN A 192 -1.06 1.85 4.36
C GLN A 192 -1.45 2.50 3.02
N LEU A 193 -1.76 1.71 1.99
CA LEU A 193 -2.17 2.22 0.68
C LEU A 193 -3.52 2.96 0.74
N ALA A 194 -4.45 2.51 1.59
CA ALA A 194 -5.73 3.17 1.78
C ALA A 194 -5.61 4.60 2.33
N LEU A 195 -4.55 4.90 3.10
CA LEU A 195 -4.30 6.23 3.66
C LEU A 195 -3.69 7.23 2.65
N ILE A 196 -3.01 6.76 1.60
CA ILE A 196 -2.25 7.63 0.68
C ILE A 196 -3.12 8.71 0.00
N PRO A 197 -4.34 8.42 -0.48
CA PRO A 197 -5.22 9.46 -1.04
C PRO A 197 -5.47 10.63 -0.07
N TYR A 198 -5.64 10.34 1.22
CA TYR A 198 -5.88 11.33 2.26
C TYR A 198 -4.61 12.10 2.62
N LEU A 199 -3.47 11.41 2.64
CA LEU A 199 -2.16 12.04 2.81
C LEU A 199 -1.85 13.01 1.66
N ILE A 200 -2.22 12.67 0.42
CA ILE A 200 -2.14 13.60 -0.73
C ILE A 200 -3.07 14.80 -0.51
N TYR A 201 -4.34 14.54 -0.13
CA TYR A 201 -5.36 15.59 0.03
C TYR A 201 -5.01 16.60 1.12
N PHE A 202 -4.63 16.14 2.31
CA PHE A 202 -4.34 16.99 3.46
C PHE A 202 -2.92 17.58 3.46
N ARG A 203 -2.11 17.32 2.42
CA ARG A 203 -0.80 17.96 2.29
C ARG A 203 -0.95 19.47 2.12
N ASN A 204 -0.13 20.21 2.86
CA ASN A 204 -0.08 21.68 2.86
C ASN A 204 1.37 22.18 2.86
N PRO A 205 1.72 23.23 2.09
CA PRO A 205 0.93 23.85 1.03
C PRO A 205 0.90 22.97 -0.23
N THR A 206 -0.28 22.81 -0.84
CA THR A 206 -0.43 22.07 -2.09
C THR A 206 -1.66 22.57 -2.84
N THR A 207 -1.53 22.70 -4.15
CA THR A 207 -2.63 23.13 -5.03
C THR A 207 -3.60 21.99 -5.36
N ASP A 208 -4.84 22.32 -5.73
CA ASP A 208 -5.81 21.34 -6.26
C ASP A 208 -5.27 20.56 -7.47
N GLU A 209 -4.50 21.23 -8.33
CA GLU A 209 -3.86 20.63 -9.50
C GLU A 209 -2.78 19.60 -9.13
N GLU A 210 -1.92 19.91 -8.15
CA GLU A 210 -0.94 18.97 -7.60
C GLU A 210 -1.63 17.75 -6.97
N ARG A 211 -2.61 17.97 -6.07
CA ARG A 211 -3.35 16.90 -5.38
C ARG A 211 -3.98 15.94 -6.38
N ARG A 212 -4.66 16.48 -7.40
CA ARG A 212 -5.34 15.69 -8.43
C ARG A 212 -4.35 14.88 -9.28
N SER A 213 -3.22 15.47 -9.66
CA SER A 213 -2.21 14.79 -10.47
C SER A 213 -1.52 13.66 -9.70
N GLU A 214 -1.18 13.91 -8.44
CA GLU A 214 -0.57 12.92 -7.55
C GLU A 214 -1.52 11.75 -7.28
N LEU A 215 -2.80 12.04 -7.02
CA LEU A 215 -3.83 11.01 -6.83
C LEU A 215 -4.05 10.19 -8.10
N ALA A 216 -4.08 10.83 -9.27
CA ALA A 216 -4.23 10.12 -10.55
C ALA A 216 -3.05 9.18 -10.83
N ILE A 217 -1.80 9.61 -10.58
CA ILE A 217 -0.63 8.72 -10.66
C ILE A 217 -0.77 7.56 -9.67
N PHE A 218 -1.12 7.84 -8.42
CA PHE A 218 -1.29 6.81 -7.41
C PHE A 218 -2.35 5.77 -7.81
N ASN A 219 -3.51 6.24 -8.29
CA ASN A 219 -4.59 5.36 -8.75
C ASN A 219 -4.17 4.56 -9.98
N TRP A 220 -3.45 5.15 -10.93
CA TRP A 220 -2.92 4.40 -12.07
C TRP A 220 -2.02 3.25 -11.61
N LEU A 221 -1.06 3.52 -10.71
CA LEU A 221 -0.14 2.51 -10.18
C LEU A 221 -0.82 1.40 -9.36
N THR A 222 -1.92 1.72 -8.67
CA THR A 222 -2.57 0.80 -7.70
C THR A 222 -3.82 0.11 -8.23
N GLN A 223 -4.56 0.73 -9.16
CA GLN A 223 -5.84 0.24 -9.68
C GLN A 223 -5.73 -0.25 -11.13
N LYS A 224 -4.75 0.25 -11.91
CA LYS A 224 -4.48 -0.16 -13.30
C LYS A 224 -3.16 -0.94 -13.42
N THR A 225 -2.96 -1.90 -12.52
CA THR A 225 -1.70 -2.66 -12.37
C THR A 225 -1.27 -3.36 -13.67
N ALA A 226 -2.21 -3.98 -14.39
CA ALA A 226 -1.93 -4.67 -15.64
C ALA A 226 -1.44 -3.69 -16.73
N ASP A 227 -2.14 -2.58 -16.90
CA ASP A 227 -1.78 -1.51 -17.84
C ASP A 227 -0.41 -0.92 -17.52
N CYS A 228 -0.10 -0.71 -16.22
CA CYS A 228 1.21 -0.22 -15.78
C CYS A 228 2.34 -1.19 -16.17
N LEU A 229 2.16 -2.48 -15.90
CA LEU A 229 3.15 -3.51 -16.19
C LEU A 229 3.39 -3.65 -17.70
N GLU A 230 2.32 -3.61 -18.49
CA GLU A 230 2.42 -3.61 -19.95
C GLU A 230 3.14 -2.36 -20.46
N PHE A 231 2.78 -1.18 -19.95
CA PHE A 231 3.44 0.07 -20.29
C PHE A 231 4.95 0.05 -19.96
N PHE A 232 5.33 -0.45 -18.79
CA PHE A 232 6.75 -0.57 -18.40
C PHE A 232 7.50 -1.61 -19.23
N LYS A 233 6.81 -2.63 -19.75
CA LYS A 233 7.40 -3.63 -20.65
C LYS A 233 7.62 -3.06 -22.05
N ILE A 234 6.64 -2.37 -22.61
CA ILE A 234 6.74 -1.73 -23.93
C ILE A 234 7.87 -0.69 -23.94
N ASN A 235 8.03 0.04 -22.83
CA ASN A 235 8.99 1.14 -22.71
C ASN A 235 10.24 0.77 -21.89
N GLU A 236 10.65 -0.50 -21.88
CA GLU A 236 11.77 -0.99 -21.08
C GLU A 236 13.10 -0.27 -21.40
N ASP A 237 13.31 0.13 -22.66
CA ASP A 237 14.52 0.83 -23.12
C ASP A 237 14.71 2.22 -22.49
N TYR A 238 13.63 2.79 -21.94
CA TYR A 238 13.66 4.05 -21.22
C TYR A 238 14.03 3.87 -19.74
N ILE A 239 14.16 2.64 -19.23
CA ILE A 239 14.56 2.40 -17.84
C ILE A 239 16.07 2.56 -17.70
N ASP A 240 16.45 3.66 -17.03
CA ASP A 240 17.83 3.98 -16.70
C ASP A 240 18.03 4.00 -15.17
N THR A 241 18.81 3.06 -14.65
CA THR A 241 19.11 2.98 -13.21
C THR A 241 20.05 4.10 -12.73
N ARG A 242 20.63 4.89 -13.64
CA ARG A 242 21.37 6.11 -13.30
C ARG A 242 20.47 7.11 -12.57
N SER A 243 19.18 7.16 -12.88
CA SER A 243 18.21 8.04 -12.22
C SER A 243 18.12 7.79 -10.71
N LEU A 244 18.40 6.56 -10.25
CA LEU A 244 18.49 6.23 -8.81
C LEU A 244 19.59 7.01 -8.07
N ARG A 245 20.56 7.58 -8.79
CA ARG A 245 21.62 8.42 -8.21
C ARG A 245 21.44 9.91 -8.49
N GLN A 246 20.73 10.25 -9.57
CA GLN A 246 20.62 11.63 -10.05
C GLN A 246 19.38 12.35 -9.52
N ILE A 247 18.33 11.61 -9.18
CA ILE A 247 17.11 12.16 -8.62
C ILE A 247 17.20 12.02 -7.09
N ASN A 248 17.16 13.15 -6.39
CA ASN A 248 17.36 13.20 -4.94
C ASN A 248 16.37 12.29 -4.19
N GLU A 249 15.10 12.30 -4.60
CA GLU A 249 14.04 11.50 -4.00
C GLU A 249 14.27 9.99 -4.19
N LEU A 250 14.90 9.56 -5.29
CA LEU A 250 15.28 8.16 -5.50
C LEU A 250 16.59 7.79 -4.79
N GLY A 251 17.49 8.76 -4.62
CA GLY A 251 18.80 8.55 -4.00
C GLY A 251 18.70 8.00 -2.58
N SER A 252 17.78 8.54 -1.78
CA SER A 252 17.50 8.07 -0.41
C SER A 252 16.89 6.66 -0.36
N LEU A 253 16.23 6.25 -1.45
CA LEU A 253 15.49 4.99 -1.56
C LEU A 253 16.28 3.86 -2.22
N ARG A 254 17.52 4.14 -2.64
CA ARG A 254 18.42 3.15 -3.26
C ARG A 254 18.57 1.83 -2.47
N PRO A 255 18.58 1.80 -1.13
CA PRO A 255 18.63 0.54 -0.38
C PRO A 255 17.39 -0.35 -0.56
N PHE A 256 16.26 0.22 -0.96
CA PHE A 256 15.00 -0.51 -1.12
C PHE A 256 14.81 -1.07 -2.54
N ILE A 257 15.43 -0.43 -3.53
CA ILE A 257 15.21 -0.68 -4.96
C ILE A 257 16.40 -1.47 -5.56
N PRO A 258 16.15 -2.48 -6.41
CA PRO A 258 17.21 -3.18 -7.12
C PRO A 258 18.05 -2.21 -7.97
N THR A 259 19.36 -2.18 -7.75
CA THR A 259 20.25 -1.25 -8.48
C THR A 259 20.66 -1.75 -9.85
N ALA A 260 20.60 -3.07 -10.07
CA ALA A 260 20.89 -3.65 -11.37
C ALA A 260 19.65 -3.54 -12.27
N ARG A 261 19.81 -3.00 -13.48
CA ARG A 261 18.70 -2.79 -14.44
C ARG A 261 17.92 -4.09 -14.68
N GLY A 262 18.63 -5.20 -14.90
CA GLY A 262 18.00 -6.50 -15.16
C GLY A 262 17.12 -6.98 -14.01
N ASP A 263 17.60 -6.86 -12.77
CA ASP A 263 16.83 -7.28 -11.58
C ASP A 263 15.63 -6.37 -11.35
N PHE A 264 15.79 -5.06 -11.54
CA PHE A 264 14.70 -4.11 -11.42
C PHE A 264 13.60 -4.38 -12.46
N ILE A 265 13.99 -4.73 -13.68
CA ILE A 265 13.04 -5.04 -14.73
C ILE A 265 12.30 -6.34 -14.45
N LYS A 266 13.04 -7.36 -14.03
CA LYS A 266 12.50 -8.67 -13.66
C LYS A 266 11.49 -8.55 -12.51
N LEU A 267 11.83 -7.82 -11.45
CA LEU A 267 10.97 -7.70 -10.26
C LEU A 267 9.71 -6.87 -10.48
N THR A 268 9.64 -6.11 -11.58
CA THR A 268 8.40 -5.44 -12.00
C THR A 268 7.91 -5.99 -13.34
N ASN A 269 8.14 -7.28 -13.60
CA ASN A 269 7.54 -8.02 -14.71
C ASN A 269 6.14 -8.50 -14.29
N LYS A 270 5.21 -8.56 -15.24
CA LYS A 270 3.85 -9.09 -15.03
C LYS A 270 3.81 -10.54 -14.54
N GLU A 271 4.86 -11.30 -14.78
CA GLU A 271 4.99 -12.70 -14.34
C GLU A 271 5.37 -12.81 -12.85
N HIS A 272 5.82 -11.72 -12.21
CA HIS A 272 6.15 -11.72 -10.79
C HIS A 272 4.88 -11.94 -9.95
N TRP A 273 4.89 -12.94 -9.06
CA TRP A 273 3.69 -13.56 -8.49
C TRP A 273 2.72 -12.58 -7.80
N ILE A 274 3.27 -11.52 -7.18
CA ILE A 274 2.51 -10.58 -6.34
C ILE A 274 1.46 -9.81 -7.15
N TYR A 275 1.73 -9.51 -8.42
CA TYR A 275 0.88 -8.67 -9.24
C TYR A 275 -0.41 -9.37 -9.67
N PRO A 276 -0.37 -10.58 -10.30
CA PRO A 276 -1.59 -11.32 -10.58
C PRO A 276 -2.33 -11.71 -9.29
N PHE A 277 -1.59 -11.98 -8.19
CA PHE A 277 -2.20 -12.21 -6.89
C PHE A 277 -3.06 -11.04 -6.43
N ILE A 278 -2.53 -9.81 -6.46
CA ILE A 278 -3.27 -8.63 -6.03
C ILE A 278 -4.41 -8.29 -7.02
N GLN A 279 -4.21 -8.48 -8.32
CA GLN A 279 -5.26 -8.27 -9.33
C GLN A 279 -6.45 -9.24 -9.17
N SER A 280 -6.19 -10.47 -8.71
CA SER A 280 -7.29 -11.43 -8.49
C SER A 280 -8.25 -10.98 -7.38
N ARG A 281 -7.80 -10.15 -6.44
CA ARG A 281 -8.65 -9.54 -5.41
C ARG A 281 -9.81 -8.71 -5.98
N THR A 282 -9.57 -8.02 -7.09
CA THR A 282 -10.54 -7.07 -7.66
C THR A 282 -11.47 -7.72 -8.67
N ASN A 283 -11.08 -8.86 -9.24
CA ASN A 283 -11.67 -9.32 -10.50
C ASN A 283 -12.67 -10.49 -10.38
N THR A 284 -12.81 -11.21 -9.26
CA THR A 284 -13.93 -12.15 -9.03
C THR A 284 -13.89 -12.78 -7.63
N PRO A 285 -15.04 -13.14 -7.01
CA PRO A 285 -15.05 -14.04 -5.86
C PRO A 285 -14.71 -15.46 -6.32
N SER A 286 -13.42 -15.77 -6.45
CA SER A 286 -12.94 -17.14 -6.60
C SER A 286 -13.12 -17.90 -5.29
N SER A 287 -13.39 -19.22 -5.37
CA SER A 287 -13.33 -20.05 -4.16
C SER A 287 -11.91 -19.98 -3.56
N GLU A 288 -11.77 -20.13 -2.24
CA GLU A 288 -10.43 -20.14 -1.62
C GLU A 288 -9.53 -21.23 -2.21
N PHE A 289 -10.12 -22.33 -2.68
CA PHE A 289 -9.43 -23.42 -3.33
C PHE A 289 -8.90 -23.03 -4.72
N ASP A 290 -9.71 -22.35 -5.53
CA ASP A 290 -9.28 -21.87 -6.84
C ASP A 290 -8.16 -20.83 -6.69
N LEU A 291 -8.31 -19.90 -5.74
CA LEU A 291 -7.29 -18.90 -5.44
C LEU A 291 -5.98 -19.53 -4.95
N LEU A 292 -6.05 -20.62 -4.16
CA LEU A 292 -4.87 -21.37 -3.75
C LEU A 292 -4.15 -22.00 -4.96
N ASN A 293 -4.88 -22.66 -5.86
CA ASN A 293 -4.28 -23.24 -7.07
C ASN A 293 -3.69 -22.17 -7.99
N ASP A 294 -4.39 -21.06 -8.20
CA ASP A 294 -3.90 -19.93 -8.99
C ASP A 294 -2.64 -19.34 -8.38
N THR A 295 -2.59 -19.21 -7.05
CA THR A 295 -1.40 -18.74 -6.34
C THR A 295 -0.22 -19.68 -6.51
N VAL A 296 -0.43 -21.01 -6.46
CA VAL A 296 0.62 -21.99 -6.77
C VAL A 296 1.13 -21.78 -8.21
N ASN A 297 0.21 -21.64 -9.17
CA ASN A 297 0.57 -21.44 -10.58
C ASN A 297 1.36 -20.13 -10.81
N TRP A 298 0.99 -19.03 -10.14
CA TRP A 298 1.73 -17.76 -10.23
C TRP A 298 3.13 -17.88 -9.62
N ILE A 299 3.26 -18.51 -8.45
CA ILE A 299 4.56 -18.76 -7.80
C ILE A 299 5.45 -19.65 -8.68
N ASP A 300 4.88 -20.69 -9.30
CA ASP A 300 5.60 -21.54 -10.24
C ASP A 300 6.05 -20.75 -11.48
N THR A 301 5.16 -19.97 -12.08
CA THR A 301 5.46 -19.16 -13.27
C THR A 301 6.59 -18.18 -13.00
N ASP A 302 6.55 -17.50 -11.85
CA ASP A 302 7.60 -16.58 -11.42
C ASP A 302 8.95 -17.30 -11.21
N PHE A 303 8.94 -18.44 -10.51
CA PHE A 303 10.14 -19.25 -10.34
C PHE A 303 10.74 -19.74 -11.67
N GLU A 304 9.92 -20.01 -12.69
CA GLU A 304 10.43 -20.42 -14.01
C GLU A 304 11.23 -19.30 -14.72
N THR A 305 11.07 -18.04 -14.28
CA THR A 305 11.91 -16.91 -14.74
C THR A 305 13.29 -16.88 -14.08
N GLU A 306 13.52 -17.67 -13.02
CA GLU A 306 14.81 -17.78 -12.36
C GLU A 306 15.84 -18.50 -13.24
N LYS A 307 17.10 -18.03 -13.17
CA LYS A 307 18.21 -18.65 -13.89
C LYS A 307 18.56 -20.04 -13.34
N VAL A 308 18.40 -20.22 -12.03
CA VAL A 308 18.78 -21.46 -11.32
C VAL A 308 17.52 -22.16 -10.84
N LYS A 309 17.25 -23.35 -11.39
CA LYS A 309 16.02 -24.13 -11.12
C LYS A 309 16.26 -25.32 -10.17
N SER A 310 17.24 -25.19 -9.29
CA SER A 310 17.56 -26.24 -8.30
C SER A 310 16.58 -26.24 -7.14
N TYR A 311 16.47 -27.37 -6.43
CA TYR A 311 15.66 -27.44 -5.20
C TYR A 311 16.08 -26.42 -4.13
N GLN A 312 17.38 -26.16 -3.99
CA GLN A 312 17.88 -25.18 -3.05
C GLN A 312 17.46 -23.75 -3.45
N ALA A 313 17.53 -23.44 -4.75
CA ALA A 313 17.04 -22.16 -5.27
C ALA A 313 15.52 -22.00 -5.05
N ALA A 314 14.74 -23.08 -5.15
CA ALA A 314 13.31 -23.04 -4.83
C ALA A 314 13.03 -22.72 -3.35
N LEU A 315 13.86 -23.20 -2.42
CA LEU A 315 13.73 -22.86 -1.00
C LEU A 315 14.09 -21.40 -0.71
N GLU A 316 15.14 -20.89 -1.35
CA GLU A 316 15.55 -19.48 -1.26
C GLU A 316 14.51 -18.53 -1.88
N PHE A 317 13.93 -18.93 -3.02
CA PHE A 317 12.81 -18.25 -3.65
C PHE A 317 11.59 -18.22 -2.72
N ALA A 318 11.21 -19.37 -2.14
CA ALA A 318 10.10 -19.45 -1.19
C ALA A 318 10.30 -18.54 0.04
N HIS A 319 11.52 -18.44 0.56
CA HIS A 319 11.84 -17.49 1.63
C HIS A 319 11.65 -16.03 1.19
N THR A 320 12.00 -15.70 -0.05
CA THR A 320 11.83 -14.36 -0.63
C THR A 320 10.35 -14.01 -0.80
N VAL A 321 9.55 -14.92 -1.37
CA VAL A 321 8.09 -14.79 -1.50
C VAL A 321 7.45 -14.62 -0.12
N LYS A 322 7.85 -15.41 0.86
CA LYS A 322 7.36 -15.32 2.24
C LYS A 322 7.66 -13.97 2.88
N LYS A 323 8.86 -13.42 2.68
CA LYS A 323 9.20 -12.06 3.14
C LYS A 323 8.31 -11.02 2.47
N GLN A 324 8.10 -11.12 1.16
CA GLN A 324 7.23 -10.22 0.42
C GLN A 324 5.77 -10.33 0.87
N ALA A 325 5.28 -11.52 1.21
CA ALA A 325 3.92 -11.73 1.69
C ALA A 325 3.60 -10.98 3.00
N SER A 326 4.60 -10.45 3.72
CA SER A 326 4.40 -9.65 4.93
C SER A 326 3.52 -8.41 4.74
N ILE A 327 3.41 -7.90 3.51
CA ILE A 327 2.53 -6.75 3.17
C ILE A 327 1.05 -7.14 3.02
N LEU A 328 0.75 -8.44 2.96
CA LEU A 328 -0.59 -8.97 2.76
C LEU A 328 -1.35 -9.12 4.08
N THR A 329 -2.68 -9.21 4.00
CA THR A 329 -3.51 -9.48 5.18
C THR A 329 -3.17 -10.84 5.79
N GLN A 330 -3.53 -11.06 7.06
CA GLN A 330 -3.26 -12.34 7.72
C GLN A 330 -3.89 -13.54 6.98
N ARG A 331 -5.09 -13.36 6.40
CA ARG A 331 -5.77 -14.42 5.63
C ARG A 331 -4.98 -14.77 4.37
N GLU A 332 -4.53 -13.76 3.63
CA GLU A 332 -3.77 -13.94 2.40
C GLU A 332 -2.38 -14.52 2.67
N ARG A 333 -1.72 -14.10 3.76
CA ARG A 333 -0.45 -14.69 4.20
C ARG A 333 -0.57 -16.18 4.44
N LYS A 334 -1.66 -16.63 5.07
CA LYS A 334 -1.92 -18.07 5.27
C LYS A 334 -2.11 -18.80 3.94
N LEU A 335 -2.81 -18.18 2.99
CA LEU A 335 -3.00 -18.74 1.66
C LEU A 335 -1.68 -18.85 0.89
N VAL A 336 -0.88 -17.79 0.85
CA VAL A 336 0.45 -17.79 0.21
C VAL A 336 1.38 -18.79 0.90
N HIS A 337 1.32 -18.92 2.23
CA HIS A 337 2.08 -19.93 2.97
C HIS A 337 1.70 -21.37 2.56
N ALA A 338 0.40 -21.64 2.42
CA ALA A 338 -0.09 -22.93 1.91
C ALA A 338 0.37 -23.18 0.47
N ALA A 339 0.29 -22.16 -0.39
CA ALA A 339 0.74 -22.23 -1.78
C ALA A 339 2.25 -22.53 -1.88
N LEU A 340 3.06 -21.84 -1.07
CA LEU A 340 4.50 -22.09 -0.97
C LEU A 340 4.82 -23.50 -0.49
N TYR A 341 4.03 -24.05 0.44
CA TYR A 341 4.22 -25.42 0.88
C TYR A 341 3.97 -26.41 -0.26
N VAL A 342 2.88 -26.24 -1.02
CA VAL A 342 2.58 -27.05 -2.21
C VAL A 342 3.67 -26.94 -3.26
N PHE A 343 4.13 -25.72 -3.56
CA PHE A 343 5.22 -25.44 -4.49
C PHE A 343 6.52 -26.16 -4.09
N CYS A 344 6.95 -26.03 -2.82
CA CYS A 344 8.18 -26.68 -2.37
C CYS A 344 8.08 -28.22 -2.35
N LEU A 345 6.90 -28.77 -2.08
CA LEU A 345 6.65 -30.21 -2.20
C LEU A 345 6.78 -30.67 -3.65
N ASP A 346 6.30 -29.89 -4.64
CA ASP A 346 6.44 -30.21 -6.06
C ASP A 346 7.92 -30.23 -6.47
N LYS A 347 8.69 -29.20 -6.12
CA LYS A 347 10.12 -29.15 -6.43
C LYS A 347 10.90 -30.27 -5.73
N TYR A 348 10.49 -30.68 -4.52
CA TYR A 348 11.04 -31.86 -3.86
C TYR A 348 10.75 -33.15 -4.64
N ILE A 349 9.50 -33.36 -5.07
CA ILE A 349 9.10 -34.53 -5.84
C ILE A 349 9.89 -34.61 -7.16
N LYS A 350 10.00 -33.50 -7.90
CA LYS A 350 10.78 -33.43 -9.16
C LYS A 350 12.25 -33.80 -8.93
N GLN A 351 12.91 -33.17 -7.96
CA GLN A 351 14.31 -33.49 -7.63
C GLN A 351 14.49 -34.97 -7.26
N ARG A 352 13.56 -35.56 -6.49
CA ARG A 352 13.68 -36.96 -6.07
C ARG A 352 13.42 -37.96 -7.19
N LYS A 353 12.57 -37.61 -8.18
CA LYS A 353 12.36 -38.43 -9.38
C LYS A 353 13.57 -38.41 -10.31
N GLU A 354 14.31 -37.30 -10.35
CA GLU A 354 15.52 -37.13 -11.17
C GLU A 354 16.80 -37.69 -10.52
N ASP A 355 16.79 -37.99 -9.21
CA ASP A 355 17.94 -38.52 -8.47
C ASP A 355 18.25 -39.98 -8.89
N PRO A 356 19.37 -40.26 -9.58
CA PRO A 356 19.71 -41.60 -10.06
C PRO A 356 20.11 -42.56 -8.94
N ARG A 357 20.23 -42.08 -7.69
CA ARG A 357 20.55 -42.90 -6.51
C ARG A 357 19.35 -43.77 -6.13
N LEU A 358 19.19 -44.89 -6.85
CA LEU A 358 18.35 -46.03 -6.48
C LEU A 358 18.87 -46.72 -5.24
N ARG A 359 18.81 -46.12 -4.04
CA ARG A 359 19.29 -46.82 -2.83
C ARG A 359 18.39 -46.57 -1.63
N CYS A 360 17.45 -47.49 -1.46
CA CYS A 360 17.06 -47.93 -0.13
C CYS A 360 18.33 -48.40 0.58
N THR A 361 18.89 -47.57 1.45
CA THR A 361 19.65 -48.15 2.57
C THR A 361 18.65 -48.94 3.42
N PRO A 362 19.05 -50.03 4.11
CA PRO A 362 18.11 -50.86 4.89
C PRO A 362 17.33 -50.09 5.97
N PHE A 363 17.75 -48.86 6.28
CA PHE A 363 17.12 -47.96 7.26
C PHE A 363 16.42 -46.74 6.64
N SER A 364 16.35 -46.61 5.31
CA SER A 364 15.75 -45.45 4.63
C SER A 364 14.58 -45.87 3.75
N LEU A 365 13.45 -45.15 3.82
CA LEU A 365 12.31 -45.40 2.96
C LEU A 365 12.62 -45.10 1.49
N SER A 366 11.97 -45.84 0.59
CA SER A 366 12.17 -45.70 -0.85
C SER A 366 11.85 -44.27 -1.33
N GLY A 367 12.52 -43.86 -2.40
CA GLY A 367 12.22 -42.57 -3.06
C GLY A 367 10.74 -42.47 -3.46
N GLU A 368 10.16 -43.58 -3.93
CA GLU A 368 8.77 -43.65 -4.33
C GLU A 368 7.80 -43.45 -3.14
N THR A 369 8.05 -44.08 -1.99
CA THR A 369 7.24 -43.86 -0.78
C THR A 369 7.31 -42.41 -0.33
N LYS A 370 8.49 -41.78 -0.41
CA LYS A 370 8.67 -40.35 -0.08
C LYS A 370 7.95 -39.43 -1.08
N CYS A 371 7.96 -39.75 -2.38
CA CYS A 371 7.22 -39.01 -3.39
C CYS A 371 5.70 -39.16 -3.19
N ARG A 372 5.19 -40.38 -2.96
CA ARG A 372 3.76 -40.61 -2.67
C ARG A 372 3.30 -39.89 -1.40
N ALA A 373 4.12 -39.88 -0.35
CA ALA A 373 3.82 -39.12 0.86
C ALA A 373 3.74 -37.60 0.60
N ALA A 374 4.65 -37.06 -0.21
CA ALA A 374 4.63 -35.65 -0.60
C ALA A 374 3.43 -35.31 -1.50
N GLU A 375 3.09 -36.15 -2.48
CA GLU A 375 1.92 -35.98 -3.36
C GLU A 375 0.60 -36.01 -2.54
N LYS A 376 0.49 -36.94 -1.59
CA LYS A 376 -0.61 -37.00 -0.63
C LYS A 376 -0.69 -35.76 0.26
N LYS A 377 0.45 -35.22 0.68
CA LYS A 377 0.52 -33.99 1.46
C LYS A 377 0.05 -32.77 0.66
N GLN A 378 0.43 -32.67 -0.62
CA GLN A 378 -0.10 -31.63 -1.50
C GLN A 378 -1.63 -31.71 -1.61
N GLN A 379 -2.16 -32.92 -1.82
CA GLN A 379 -3.61 -33.13 -1.90
C GLN A 379 -4.33 -32.74 -0.60
N GLU A 380 -3.76 -33.04 0.56
CA GLU A 380 -4.29 -32.62 1.87
C GLU A 380 -4.33 -31.09 2.01
N ILE A 381 -3.24 -30.38 1.66
CA ILE A 381 -3.17 -28.90 1.72
C ILE A 381 -4.18 -28.27 0.75
N LEU A 382 -4.38 -28.91 -0.40
CA LEU A 382 -5.42 -28.57 -1.37
C LEU A 382 -6.83 -29.00 -0.89
N GLY A 383 -7.03 -29.38 0.36
CA GLY A 383 -8.36 -29.67 0.92
C GLY A 383 -9.00 -30.96 0.38
N LYS A 384 -8.26 -31.83 -0.31
CA LYS A 384 -8.75 -33.14 -0.72
C LYS A 384 -8.64 -34.11 0.47
N PRO A 385 -9.61 -34.99 0.69
CA PRO A 385 -9.53 -35.99 1.75
C PRO A 385 -8.48 -37.04 1.39
N VAL A 386 -7.44 -37.17 2.24
CA VAL A 386 -6.32 -38.08 2.00
C VAL A 386 -6.11 -38.99 3.21
N LYS A 387 -5.76 -40.26 2.96
CA LYS A 387 -5.34 -41.22 3.99
C LYS A 387 -3.87 -41.57 3.81
N PHE A 388 -3.08 -41.29 4.84
CA PHE A 388 -1.67 -41.69 4.90
C PHE A 388 -1.54 -43.11 5.47
N GLY A 389 -0.78 -43.96 4.78
CA GLY A 389 -0.34 -45.26 5.29
C GLY A 389 0.80 -45.13 6.29
N PHE A 390 1.11 -46.23 6.98
CA PHE A 390 2.18 -46.28 7.99
C PHE A 390 3.53 -45.78 7.46
N PHE A 391 3.97 -46.28 6.31
CA PHE A 391 5.24 -45.89 5.69
C PHE A 391 5.25 -44.46 5.15
N GLU A 392 4.08 -43.91 4.77
CA GLU A 392 3.97 -42.53 4.31
C GLU A 392 4.06 -41.55 5.49
N ASN A 393 3.46 -41.89 6.63
CA ASN A 393 3.62 -41.15 7.89
C ASN A 393 5.08 -41.16 8.38
N LEU A 394 5.77 -42.29 8.24
CA LEU A 394 7.21 -42.36 8.52
C LEU A 394 8.03 -41.52 7.52
N ALA A 395 7.67 -41.52 6.23
CA ALA A 395 8.34 -40.74 5.20
C ALA A 395 8.28 -39.22 5.46
N LEU A 396 7.12 -38.71 5.92
CA LEU A 396 6.97 -37.31 6.32
C LEU A 396 7.88 -36.93 7.51
N ASN A 397 8.36 -37.92 8.27
CA ASN A 397 9.20 -37.74 9.44
C ASN A 397 10.69 -38.05 9.19
N GLU A 398 11.10 -38.24 7.93
CA GLU A 398 12.46 -38.60 7.53
C GLU A 398 13.12 -37.58 6.59
N GLY A 399 14.41 -37.29 6.82
CA GLY A 399 15.29 -36.57 5.88
C GLY A 399 14.82 -35.17 5.46
N ARG A 400 15.00 -34.83 4.18
CA ARG A 400 14.64 -33.51 3.62
C ARG A 400 13.14 -33.23 3.67
N LEU A 401 12.30 -34.26 3.47
CA LEU A 401 10.84 -34.12 3.54
C LEU A 401 10.38 -33.73 4.96
N LYS A 402 11.00 -34.32 6.00
CA LYS A 402 10.78 -33.89 7.39
C LYS A 402 11.11 -32.42 7.61
N ASN A 403 12.27 -31.98 7.13
CA ASN A 403 12.70 -30.60 7.31
C ASN A 403 11.74 -29.65 6.62
N LEU A 404 11.29 -29.99 5.41
CA LEU A 404 10.28 -29.23 4.67
C LEU A 404 8.96 -29.16 5.45
N THR A 405 8.40 -30.30 5.85
CA THR A 405 7.16 -30.37 6.63
C THR A 405 7.26 -29.56 7.92
N LYS A 406 8.35 -29.73 8.68
CA LYS A 406 8.57 -28.93 9.90
C LYS A 406 8.63 -27.44 9.62
N THR A 407 9.25 -27.00 8.53
CA THR A 407 9.39 -25.57 8.20
C THR A 407 8.04 -24.91 7.94
N PHE A 408 7.08 -25.64 7.36
CA PHE A 408 5.76 -25.11 7.00
C PHE A 408 4.67 -25.40 8.05
N GLU A 409 4.82 -26.45 8.87
CA GLU A 409 3.81 -26.82 9.87
C GLU A 409 4.14 -26.35 11.29
N THR A 410 5.39 -25.98 11.59
CA THR A 410 5.71 -25.37 12.89
C THR A 410 5.11 -23.97 12.90
N PRO A 411 4.25 -23.62 13.87
CA PRO A 411 3.70 -22.28 13.96
C PRO A 411 4.86 -21.28 14.04
N GLU A 412 4.84 -20.27 13.19
CA GLU A 412 5.71 -19.11 13.38
C GLU A 412 5.41 -18.53 14.75
N LEU A 413 6.41 -18.51 15.63
CA LEU A 413 6.37 -17.69 16.82
C LEU A 413 6.15 -16.25 16.33
N THR A 414 4.95 -15.75 16.55
CA THR A 414 4.60 -14.34 16.37
C THR A 414 5.55 -13.52 17.21
N TYR A 415 6.48 -12.82 16.55
CA TYR A 415 7.23 -11.70 17.13
C TYR A 415 6.50 -10.40 16.83
#